data_AF-A0A0P4WSH0-F1
#
_entry.id   AF-A0A0P4WSH0-F1
#
_cell.length_a   1.000
_cell.length_b   1.000
_cell.length_c   1.000
_cell.angle_alpha   90.00
_cell.angle_beta   90.00
_cell.angle_gamma   90.00
#
_symmetry.space_group_name_H-M   'P 1'
#
loop_
_entity.id
_entity.type
_entity.pdbx_description
1 polymer ?
#
loop_
_entity_poly.entity_id
_entity_poly.type
_entity_poly.pdbx_seq_one_letter_code
_entity_poly.pdbx_strand_id
1 'polypeptide(L)'
;MNDTDSEEGSGENVPLAWIMAAQAWAWTVSCVGGVGNFVTICAISYQLYLGRVWRRRHGPVGRPVLTLEGDTILLLHLSICDFLYCVVNLPITAITYNYALGRAPDTPSKLFCTGAALFRYVNALAEWTTLGLLTVQRCVDLGRSRGARFFRPRPTLLFIAGIWVGSVVLQLAALTQVSYGAAF
;
A
#
# COMPACT_ATOMS: atom_id res chain seq x y z
N MET A 1 56.46 -4.10 18.76
CA MET A 1 55.74 -5.33 18.35
C MET A 1 54.28 -4.95 18.41
N ASN A 2 53.72 -4.62 17.25
CA ASN A 2 52.49 -3.86 17.09
C ASN A 2 51.57 -4.70 16.19
N ASP A 3 50.88 -5.66 16.80
CA ASP A 3 49.88 -6.49 16.13
C ASP A 3 48.51 -5.87 16.44
N THR A 4 48.19 -4.81 15.69
CA THR A 4 46.80 -4.40 15.50
C THR A 4 46.28 -5.20 14.32
N ASP A 5 45.74 -6.38 14.63
CA ASP A 5 44.84 -7.12 13.75
C ASP A 5 43.60 -6.27 13.53
N SER A 6 43.60 -5.52 12.43
CA SER A 6 42.40 -4.96 11.85
C SER A 6 41.55 -6.14 11.38
N GLU A 7 40.61 -6.60 12.20
CA GLU A 7 39.43 -7.32 11.73
C GLU A 7 38.64 -6.37 10.82
N GLU A 8 39.09 -6.23 9.57
CA GLU A 8 38.23 -5.83 8.46
C GLU A 8 37.17 -6.93 8.34
N GLY A 9 36.11 -6.77 9.12
CA GLY A 9 34.88 -7.52 8.95
C GLY A 9 34.52 -7.45 7.48
N SER A 10 34.60 -8.61 6.81
CA SER A 10 34.28 -8.79 5.41
C SER A 10 32.80 -8.46 5.23
N GLY A 11 32.49 -7.16 5.14
CA GLY A 11 31.21 -6.68 4.66
C GLY A 11 31.06 -7.28 3.28
N GLU A 12 30.21 -8.30 3.18
CA GLU A 12 29.91 -8.99 1.95
C GLU A 12 29.39 -7.93 0.98
N ASN A 13 30.29 -7.40 0.15
CA ASN A 13 30.02 -6.30 -0.74
C ASN A 13 28.92 -6.77 -1.68
N VAL A 14 27.69 -6.30 -1.45
CA VAL A 14 26.54 -6.65 -2.28
C VAL A 14 26.95 -6.36 -3.73
N PRO A 15 26.99 -7.37 -4.61
CA PRO A 15 27.51 -7.15 -5.95
C PRO A 15 26.74 -6.04 -6.64
N LEU A 16 27.45 -5.11 -7.26
CA LEU A 16 26.88 -3.96 -7.98
C LEU A 16 25.72 -4.36 -8.93
N ALA A 17 25.87 -5.54 -9.56
CA ALA A 17 24.87 -6.13 -10.44
C ALA A 17 23.51 -6.35 -9.73
N TRP A 18 23.49 -6.77 -8.47
CA TRP A 18 22.26 -6.97 -7.70
C TRP A 18 21.54 -5.65 -7.42
N ILE A 19 22.28 -4.58 -7.10
CA ILE A 19 21.70 -3.26 -6.87
C ILE A 19 21.07 -2.73 -8.16
N MET A 20 21.76 -2.87 -9.29
CA MET A 20 21.24 -2.48 -10.60
C MET A 20 20.01 -3.30 -11.01
N ALA A 21 20.04 -4.62 -10.78
CA ALA A 21 18.92 -5.51 -11.04
C ALA A 21 17.70 -5.15 -10.18
N ALA A 22 17.89 -4.90 -8.88
CA ALA A 22 16.83 -4.48 -7.97
C ALA A 22 16.21 -3.13 -8.39
N GLN A 23 17.03 -2.18 -8.84
CA GLN A 23 16.56 -0.89 -9.33
C GLN A 23 15.74 -1.03 -10.63
N ALA A 24 16.23 -1.82 -11.60
CA ALA A 24 15.52 -2.09 -12.85
C ALA A 24 14.19 -2.83 -12.58
N TRP A 25 14.19 -3.78 -11.65
CA TRP A 25 13.00 -4.47 -11.21
C TRP A 25 11.98 -3.53 -10.56
N ALA A 26 12.42 -2.68 -9.63
CA ALA A 26 11.56 -1.71 -8.96
C ALA A 26 10.89 -0.75 -9.96
N TRP A 27 11.61 -0.26 -10.97
CA TRP A 27 11.04 0.57 -12.03
C TRP A 27 10.03 -0.20 -12.89
N THR A 28 10.34 -1.44 -13.25
CA THR A 28 9.43 -2.29 -14.05
C THR A 28 8.12 -2.52 -13.31
N VAL A 29 8.19 -2.91 -12.03
CA VAL A 29 7.00 -3.12 -11.17
C VAL A 29 6.24 -1.81 -10.97
N SER A 30 6.95 -0.69 -10.77
CA SER A 30 6.33 0.63 -10.65
C SER A 30 5.51 1.01 -11.89
N CYS A 31 6.05 0.80 -13.08
CA CYS A 31 5.34 1.11 -14.33
C CYS A 31 4.14 0.19 -14.56
N VAL A 32 4.34 -1.13 -14.49
CA VAL A 32 3.29 -2.11 -14.76
C VAL A 32 2.19 -2.01 -13.69
N GLY A 33 2.57 -2.00 -12.42
CA GLY A 33 1.66 -1.88 -11.29
C GLY A 33 0.96 -0.52 -11.25
N GLY A 34 1.68 0.57 -11.53
CA GLY A 34 1.11 1.92 -11.58
C GLY A 34 0.03 2.05 -12.66
N VAL A 35 0.31 1.62 -13.89
CA VAL A 35 -0.66 1.66 -15.00
C VAL A 35 -1.84 0.71 -14.74
N GLY A 36 -1.57 -0.54 -14.34
CA GLY A 36 -2.61 -1.54 -14.10
C GLY A 36 -3.58 -1.14 -12.99
N ASN A 37 -3.07 -0.64 -11.87
CA ASN A 37 -3.92 -0.18 -10.77
C ASN A 37 -4.66 1.10 -11.12
N PHE A 38 -4.05 2.03 -11.86
CA PHE A 38 -4.74 3.23 -12.33
C PHE A 38 -5.93 2.88 -13.23
N VAL A 39 -5.75 1.99 -14.20
CA VAL A 39 -6.84 1.51 -15.06
C VAL A 39 -7.95 0.86 -14.24
N THR A 40 -7.60 0.06 -13.22
CA THR A 40 -8.57 -0.56 -12.30
C THR A 40 -9.37 0.49 -11.53
N ILE A 41 -8.69 1.50 -10.96
CA ILE A 41 -9.33 2.62 -10.25
C ILE A 41 -10.30 3.35 -11.18
N CYS A 42 -9.87 3.68 -12.40
CA CYS A 42 -10.70 4.35 -13.40
C CYS A 42 -11.91 3.50 -13.81
N ALA A 43 -11.72 2.21 -14.08
CA ALA A 43 -12.78 1.30 -14.49
C ALA A 43 -13.85 1.16 -13.40
N ILE A 44 -13.44 0.92 -12.16
CA ILE A 44 -14.36 0.82 -11.03
C ILE A 44 -15.06 2.17 -10.83
N SER A 45 -14.32 3.27 -10.75
CA SER A 45 -14.89 4.62 -10.55
C SER A 45 -15.90 5.00 -11.64
N TYR A 46 -15.63 4.62 -12.89
CA TYR A 46 -16.54 4.83 -14.01
C TYR A 46 -17.82 3.99 -13.87
N GLN A 47 -17.71 2.72 -13.47
CA GLN A 47 -18.88 1.88 -13.18
C GLN A 47 -19.71 2.44 -12.01
N LEU A 48 -19.05 2.94 -10.96
CA LEU A 48 -19.71 3.62 -9.84
C LEU A 48 -20.49 4.85 -10.32
N TYR A 49 -19.86 5.65 -11.18
CA TYR A 49 -20.46 6.86 -11.75
C TYR A 49 -21.68 6.53 -12.61
N LEU A 50 -21.56 5.59 -13.56
CA LEU A 50 -22.67 5.15 -14.40
C LEU A 50 -23.82 4.58 -13.56
N GLY A 51 -23.52 3.77 -12.55
CA GLY A 51 -24.53 3.24 -11.62
C GLY A 51 -25.29 4.33 -10.87
N ARG A 52 -24.61 5.42 -10.47
CA ARG A 52 -25.25 6.58 -9.84
C ARG A 52 -26.13 7.36 -10.82
N VAL A 53 -25.64 7.63 -12.02
CA VAL A 53 -26.40 8.35 -13.06
C VAL A 53 -27.64 7.57 -13.47
N TRP A 54 -27.52 6.26 -13.67
CA TRP A 54 -28.64 5.39 -14.01
C TRP A 54 -29.73 5.41 -12.95
N ARG A 55 -29.34 5.26 -11.66
CA ARG A 55 -30.28 5.30 -10.52
C ARG A 55 -31.02 6.62 -10.41
N ARG A 56 -30.39 7.74 -10.78
CA ARG A 56 -31.04 9.06 -10.82
C ARG A 56 -32.07 9.15 -11.95
N ARG A 57 -31.81 8.53 -13.11
CA ARG A 57 -32.68 8.63 -14.29
C ARG A 57 -33.87 7.66 -14.28
N HIS A 58 -33.71 6.43 -13.79
CA HIS A 58 -34.73 5.37 -13.92
C HIS A 58 -35.37 4.95 -12.59
N GLY A 59 -35.10 5.69 -11.51
CA GLY A 59 -35.58 5.37 -10.17
C GLY A 59 -34.95 4.09 -9.58
N PRO A 60 -35.37 3.69 -8.37
CA PRO A 60 -34.78 2.55 -7.64
C PRO A 60 -35.18 1.17 -8.16
N VAL A 61 -36.12 1.09 -9.13
CA VAL A 61 -36.77 -0.17 -9.54
C VAL A 61 -35.95 -0.94 -10.60
N GLY A 62 -35.05 -0.27 -11.33
CA GLY A 62 -34.13 -0.91 -12.25
C GLY A 62 -32.92 -1.50 -11.53
N ARG A 63 -32.78 -2.82 -11.48
CA ARG A 63 -31.58 -3.49 -10.96
C ARG A 63 -30.36 -3.02 -11.77
N PRO A 64 -29.35 -2.37 -11.15
CA PRO A 64 -28.13 -2.03 -11.86
C PRO A 64 -27.41 -3.30 -12.32
N VAL A 65 -26.83 -3.27 -13.52
CA VAL A 65 -26.08 -4.39 -14.14
C VAL A 65 -24.87 -4.81 -13.28
N LEU A 66 -24.36 -3.92 -12.43
CA LEU A 66 -23.41 -4.25 -11.37
C LEU A 66 -23.99 -3.84 -10.02
N THR A 67 -24.24 -4.82 -9.15
CA THR A 67 -24.56 -4.54 -7.76
C THR A 67 -23.34 -3.90 -7.12
N LEU A 68 -23.50 -2.67 -6.62
CA LEU A 68 -22.48 -1.98 -5.85
C LEU A 68 -22.30 -2.71 -4.51
N GLU A 69 -21.46 -3.74 -4.50
CA GLU A 69 -21.19 -4.56 -3.33
C GLU A 69 -19.96 -4.06 -2.57
N GLY A 70 -19.88 -4.40 -1.29
CA GLY A 70 -18.72 -4.08 -0.45
C GLY A 70 -17.42 -4.58 -1.07
N ASP A 71 -17.46 -5.74 -1.74
CA ASP A 71 -16.37 -6.32 -2.53
C ASP A 71 -15.72 -5.30 -3.47
N THR A 72 -16.53 -4.61 -4.29
CA THR A 72 -16.01 -3.68 -5.28
C THR A 72 -15.34 -2.46 -4.64
N ILE A 73 -15.82 -2.03 -3.46
CA ILE A 73 -15.24 -0.92 -2.70
C ILE A 73 -13.92 -1.34 -2.06
N LEU A 74 -13.83 -2.57 -1.54
CA LEU A 74 -12.58 -3.12 -1.01
C LEU A 74 -11.55 -3.32 -2.11
N LEU A 75 -11.95 -3.82 -3.28
CA LEU A 75 -11.07 -3.93 -4.46
C LEU A 75 -10.59 -2.55 -4.94
N LEU A 76 -11.46 -1.54 -4.93
CA LEU A 76 -11.05 -0.16 -5.23
C LEU A 76 -10.00 0.33 -4.23
N HIS A 77 -10.22 0.11 -2.93
CA HIS A 77 -9.26 0.51 -1.90
C HIS A 77 -7.92 -0.22 -2.04
N LEU A 78 -7.93 -1.53 -2.32
CA LEU A 78 -6.72 -2.31 -2.60
C LEU A 78 -5.95 -1.74 -3.80
N SER A 79 -6.64 -1.47 -4.92
CA SER A 79 -6.00 -0.87 -6.10
C SER A 79 -5.43 0.53 -5.83
N ILE A 80 -6.04 1.31 -4.92
CA ILE A 80 -5.49 2.60 -4.48
C ILE A 80 -4.21 2.38 -3.66
N CYS A 81 -4.19 1.43 -2.73
CA CYS A 81 -3.00 1.09 -1.95
C CYS A 81 -1.85 0.61 -2.85
N ASP A 82 -2.13 -0.26 -3.82
CA ASP A 82 -1.12 -0.76 -4.77
C ASP A 82 -0.61 0.35 -5.70
N PHE A 83 -1.52 1.21 -6.18
CA PHE A 83 -1.15 2.38 -6.98
C PHE A 83 -0.22 3.32 -6.20
N LEU A 84 -0.58 3.65 -4.96
CA LEU A 84 0.23 4.48 -4.08
C LEU A 84 1.60 3.85 -3.80
N TYR A 85 1.64 2.53 -3.60
CA TYR A 85 2.91 1.81 -3.44
C TYR A 85 3.77 1.90 -4.70
N CYS A 86 3.19 1.66 -5.87
CA CYS A 86 3.89 1.66 -7.14
C CYS A 86 4.38 3.05 -7.56
N VAL A 87 3.62 4.12 -7.28
CA VAL A 87 3.97 5.49 -7.70
C VAL A 87 4.84 6.21 -6.67
N VAL A 88 4.76 5.87 -5.39
CA VAL A 88 5.49 6.57 -4.33
C VAL A 88 6.59 5.69 -3.73
N ASN A 89 6.25 4.52 -3.18
CA ASN A 89 7.22 3.71 -2.43
C ASN A 89 8.31 3.11 -3.33
N LEU A 90 7.94 2.56 -4.49
CA LEU A 90 8.91 1.96 -5.40
C LEU A 90 9.89 2.98 -6.00
N PRO A 91 9.45 4.16 -6.49
CA PRO A 91 10.38 5.17 -6.96
C PRO A 91 11.29 5.73 -5.87
N ILE A 92 10.77 5.97 -4.66
CA ILE A 92 11.62 6.36 -3.53
C ILE A 92 12.67 5.28 -3.26
N THR A 93 12.28 4.00 -3.25
CA THR A 93 13.21 2.88 -3.05
C THR A 93 14.25 2.81 -4.18
N ALA A 94 13.84 2.97 -5.44
CA ALA A 94 14.72 2.97 -6.59
C ALA A 94 15.73 4.13 -6.56
N ILE A 95 15.31 5.30 -6.07
CA ILE A 95 16.18 6.46 -5.85
C ILE A 95 17.15 6.20 -4.69
N THR A 96 16.71 5.53 -3.62
CA THR A 96 17.60 5.25 -2.49
C THR A 96 18.81 4.40 -2.86
N TYR A 97 18.67 3.49 -3.84
CA TYR A 97 19.80 2.75 -4.38
C TYR A 97 20.85 3.64 -5.05
N ASN A 98 20.50 4.80 -5.60
CA ASN A 98 21.49 5.72 -6.17
C ASN A 98 22.46 6.27 -5.10
N TYR A 99 22.02 6.43 -3.85
CA TYR A 99 22.90 6.82 -2.75
C TYR A 99 23.87 5.69 -2.39
N ALA A 100 23.38 4.44 -2.36
CA ALA A 100 24.24 3.27 -2.14
C ALA A 100 25.32 3.10 -3.25
N LEU A 101 25.02 3.56 -4.46
CA LEU A 101 25.93 3.55 -5.60
C LEU A 101 26.90 4.76 -5.66
N GLY A 102 26.81 5.70 -4.71
CA GLY A 102 27.60 6.94 -4.73
C GLY A 102 27.27 7.88 -5.90
N ARG A 103 26.11 7.72 -6.54
CA ARG A 103 25.68 8.53 -7.70
C ARG A 103 24.94 9.81 -7.33
N ALA A 104 24.62 9.98 -6.05
CA ALA A 104 23.89 11.14 -5.55
C ALA A 104 24.70 11.84 -4.44
N PRO A 105 24.88 13.18 -4.53
CA PRO A 105 25.83 13.91 -3.71
C PRO A 105 25.39 14.10 -2.25
N ASP A 106 24.08 14.23 -2.00
CA ASP A 106 23.55 14.57 -0.67
C ASP A 106 22.52 13.56 -0.18
N THR A 107 22.75 12.96 0.99
CA THR A 107 21.74 12.10 1.63
C THR A 107 20.46 12.88 1.94
N PRO A 108 19.27 12.27 1.74
CA PRO A 108 17.99 12.93 2.00
C PRO A 108 17.84 13.28 3.47
N SER A 109 17.07 14.33 3.76
CA SER A 109 16.84 14.78 5.13
C SER A 109 16.24 13.67 6.00
N LYS A 110 16.61 13.63 7.29
CA LYS A 110 16.08 12.63 8.24
C LYS A 110 14.55 12.61 8.24
N LEU A 111 13.91 13.78 8.17
CA LEU A 111 12.46 13.90 8.11
C LEU A 111 11.86 13.24 6.86
N PHE A 112 12.50 13.38 5.70
CA PHE A 112 12.06 12.72 4.47
C PHE A 112 12.15 11.20 4.60
N CYS A 113 13.25 10.67 5.13
CA CYS A 113 13.42 9.23 5.36
C CYS A 113 12.36 8.68 6.33
N THR A 114 12.14 9.36 7.45
CA THR A 114 11.10 8.98 8.43
C THR A 114 9.71 9.05 7.80
N GLY A 115 9.40 10.09 7.03
CA GLY A 115 8.12 10.23 6.35
C GLY A 115 7.88 9.15 5.29
N ALA A 116 8.89 8.84 4.48
CA ALA A 116 8.83 7.78 3.47
C ALA A 116 8.65 6.40 4.11
N ALA A 117 9.40 6.11 5.19
CA ALA A 117 9.24 4.87 5.95
C ALA A 117 7.83 4.77 6.56
N LEU A 118 7.36 5.82 7.22
CA LEU A 118 6.02 5.89 7.79
C LEU A 118 4.95 5.62 6.73
N PHE A 119 5.02 6.30 5.60
CA PHE A 119 4.09 6.11 4.49
C PHE A 119 4.11 4.67 3.97
N ARG A 120 5.30 4.09 3.77
CA ARG A 120 5.46 2.69 3.33
C ARG A 120 4.76 1.72 4.27
N TYR A 121 4.98 1.86 5.58
CA TYR A 121 4.39 0.97 6.57
C TYR A 121 2.88 1.17 6.75
N VAL A 122 2.41 2.43 6.74
CA VAL A 122 0.97 2.72 6.79
C VAL A 122 0.26 2.12 5.58
N ASN A 123 0.82 2.29 4.38
CA ASN A 123 0.23 1.73 3.16
C ASN A 123 0.21 0.19 3.17
N ALA A 124 1.30 -0.45 3.62
CA ALA A 124 1.39 -1.91 3.73
C ALA A 124 0.37 -2.47 4.76
N LEU A 125 0.22 -1.81 5.92
CA LEU A 125 -0.81 -2.21 6.89
C LEU A 125 -2.22 -2.04 6.33
N ALA A 126 -2.46 -0.97 5.58
CA ALA A 126 -3.75 -0.73 4.95
C ALA A 126 -4.09 -1.83 3.93
N GLU A 127 -3.11 -2.21 3.11
CA GLU A 127 -3.22 -3.30 2.14
C GLU A 127 -3.50 -4.65 2.81
N TRP A 128 -2.67 -5.05 3.78
CA TRP A 128 -2.82 -6.33 4.48
C TRP A 128 -4.14 -6.44 5.24
N THR A 129 -4.57 -5.36 5.90
CA THR A 129 -5.85 -5.35 6.60
C THR A 129 -7.02 -5.45 5.63
N THR A 130 -6.89 -4.86 4.44
CA THR A 130 -7.91 -4.95 3.37
C THR A 130 -8.01 -6.36 2.80
N LEU A 131 -6.87 -7.02 2.58
CA LEU A 131 -6.84 -8.45 2.21
C LEU A 131 -7.47 -9.32 3.31
N GLY A 132 -7.18 -9.02 4.59
CA GLY A 132 -7.85 -9.63 5.75
C GLY A 132 -9.37 -9.46 5.71
N LEU A 133 -9.87 -8.25 5.43
CA LEU A 133 -11.31 -8.01 5.30
C LEU A 133 -11.93 -8.74 4.11
N LEU A 134 -11.26 -8.77 2.96
CA LEU A 134 -11.72 -9.51 1.78
C LEU A 134 -11.82 -11.01 2.05
N THR A 135 -10.82 -11.60 2.71
CA THR A 135 -10.86 -13.02 3.10
C THR A 135 -11.99 -13.31 4.08
N VAL A 136 -12.18 -12.48 5.11
CA VAL A 136 -13.30 -12.59 6.05
C VAL A 136 -14.64 -12.50 5.31
N GLN A 137 -14.77 -11.57 4.37
CA GLN A 137 -15.98 -11.43 3.56
C GLN A 137 -16.25 -12.70 2.76
N ARG A 138 -15.25 -13.25 2.07
CA ARG A 138 -15.39 -14.51 1.31
C ARG A 138 -15.78 -15.69 2.20
N CYS A 139 -15.22 -15.80 3.40
CA CYS A 139 -15.60 -16.84 4.37
C CYS A 139 -17.06 -16.69 4.83
N VAL A 140 -17.50 -15.47 5.11
CA VAL A 140 -18.89 -15.18 5.50
C VAL A 140 -19.86 -15.47 4.36
N ASP A 141 -19.51 -15.12 3.13
CA ASP A 141 -20.33 -15.36 1.94
C ASP A 141 -20.49 -16.86 1.65
N LEU A 142 -19.45 -17.67 1.90
CA LEU A 142 -19.52 -19.13 1.80
C LEU A 142 -20.34 -19.77 2.93
N GLY A 143 -20.21 -19.27 4.16
CA GLY A 143 -20.86 -19.85 5.33
C GLY A 143 -22.35 -19.51 5.49
N ARG A 144 -22.85 -18.47 4.81
CA ARG A 144 -24.21 -17.97 5.04
C ARG A 144 -25.15 -18.31 3.89
N SER A 145 -26.24 -19.02 4.21
CA SER A 145 -27.34 -19.26 3.27
C SER A 145 -28.03 -17.93 2.88
N ARG A 146 -27.67 -17.42 1.69
CA ARG A 146 -28.38 -16.47 0.78
C ARG A 146 -29.03 -15.17 1.29
N GLY A 147 -29.05 -14.84 2.59
CA GLY A 147 -29.96 -13.81 3.11
C GLY A 147 -29.36 -12.52 3.66
N ALA A 148 -28.21 -12.55 4.34
CA ALA A 148 -27.71 -11.39 5.08
C ALA A 148 -26.29 -11.00 4.65
N ARG A 149 -26.22 -9.96 3.81
CA ARG A 149 -24.96 -9.35 3.38
C ARG A 149 -24.40 -8.50 4.52
N PHE A 150 -23.30 -8.97 5.12
CA PHE A 150 -22.60 -8.28 6.22
C PHE A 150 -21.95 -6.97 5.74
N PHE A 151 -21.44 -6.95 4.50
CA PHE A 151 -20.76 -5.79 3.92
C PHE A 151 -21.69 -4.94 3.06
N ARG A 152 -22.39 -4.01 3.72
CA ARG A 152 -23.05 -2.89 3.04
C ARG A 152 -22.01 -1.82 2.65
N PRO A 153 -22.25 -1.03 1.59
CA PRO A 153 -21.26 -0.05 1.12
C PRO A 153 -20.90 1.02 2.16
N ARG A 154 -21.86 1.45 3.00
CA ARG A 154 -21.60 2.43 4.06
C ARG A 154 -20.66 1.91 5.16
N PRO A 155 -20.92 0.76 5.80
CA PRO A 155 -19.97 0.22 6.78
C PRO A 155 -18.63 -0.14 6.15
N THR A 156 -18.57 -0.61 4.90
CA THR A 156 -17.29 -0.83 4.21
C THR A 156 -16.44 0.44 4.13
N LEU A 157 -17.04 1.59 3.81
CA LEU A 157 -16.33 2.88 3.82
C LEU A 157 -15.84 3.27 5.22
N LEU A 158 -16.63 2.99 6.26
CA LEU A 158 -16.20 3.22 7.65
C LEU A 158 -15.03 2.30 8.04
N PHE A 159 -15.04 1.04 7.61
CA PHE A 159 -13.91 0.13 7.82
C PHE A 159 -12.65 0.65 7.12
N ILE A 160 -12.75 1.11 5.87
CA ILE A 160 -11.59 1.68 5.14
C ILE A 160 -11.04 2.91 5.87
N ALA A 161 -11.91 3.82 6.32
CA ALA A 161 -11.46 4.97 7.11
C ALA A 161 -10.79 4.53 8.42
N GLY A 162 -11.36 3.53 9.10
CA GLY A 162 -10.79 2.93 10.30
C GLY A 162 -9.43 2.26 10.05
N ILE A 163 -9.24 1.59 8.91
CA ILE A 163 -7.97 0.97 8.51
C ILE A 163 -6.88 2.05 8.39
N TRP A 164 -7.17 3.16 7.71
CA TRP A 164 -6.19 4.24 7.58
C TRP A 164 -5.83 4.88 8.91
N VAL A 165 -6.85 5.24 9.72
CA VAL A 165 -6.63 5.84 11.05
C VAL A 165 -5.86 4.87 11.95
N GLY A 166 -6.28 3.61 12.02
CA GLY A 166 -5.60 2.58 12.82
C GLY A 166 -4.17 2.33 12.38
N SER A 167 -3.90 2.30 11.07
CA SER A 167 -2.55 2.13 10.52
C SER A 167 -1.63 3.29 10.90
N VAL A 168 -2.13 4.53 10.81
CA VAL A 168 -1.37 5.73 11.22
C VAL A 168 -1.08 5.69 12.72
N VAL A 169 -2.09 5.42 13.55
CA VAL A 169 -1.93 5.36 15.02
C VAL A 169 -0.91 4.29 15.43
N LEU A 170 -0.98 3.10 14.84
CA LEU A 170 -0.07 2.00 15.15
C LEU A 170 1.39 2.36 14.80
N GLN A 171 1.62 3.01 13.66
CA GLN A 171 2.95 3.40 13.23
C GLN A 171 3.51 4.60 14.02
N LEU A 172 2.67 5.58 14.38
CA LEU A 172 3.09 6.67 15.26
C LEU A 172 3.45 6.16 16.65
N ALA A 173 2.70 5.20 17.20
CA ALA A 173 3.02 4.57 18.47
C ALA A 173 4.36 3.81 18.43
N ALA A 174 4.66 3.14 17.32
CA ALA A 174 5.97 2.49 17.14
C ALA A 174 7.12 3.51 17.11
N LEU A 175 6.93 4.65 16.44
CA LEU A 175 7.94 5.71 16.38
C LEU A 175 8.20 6.38 17.73
N THR A 176 7.17 6.57 18.55
CA THR A 176 7.35 7.13 19.90
C THR A 176 8.14 6.17 20.78
N GLN A 177 7.85 4.87 20.73
CA GLN A 177 8.59 3.86 21.51
C GLN A 177 10.08 3.83 21.17
N VAL A 178 10.45 3.90 19.89
CA VAL A 178 11.87 3.95 19.47
C VAL A 178 12.56 5.21 20.01
N SER A 179 11.87 6.35 20.02
CA SER A 179 12.42 7.62 20.51
C SER A 179 12.64 7.62 22.03
N TYR A 180 11.76 6.98 22.79
CA TYR A 180 11.92 6.85 24.24
C TYR A 180 12.97 5.79 24.63
N GLY A 181 13.17 4.74 23.83
CA GLY A 181 14.20 3.72 24.06
C GLY A 181 15.63 4.19 23.79
N ALA A 182 15.82 5.22 22.98
CA ALA A 182 17.14 5.80 22.69
C ALA A 182 17.63 6.82 23.75
N ALA A 183 16.83 7.07 24.79
CA ALA A 183 17.10 8.05 25.85
C ALA A 183 17.51 7.42 27.21
N PHE A 184 17.72 6.10 27.25
CA PHE A 184 18.23 5.35 28.40
C PHE A 184 19.49 4.57 28.01
#